data_AF-A0A7C3RDU4-F1
#
_entry.id   AF-A0A7C3RDU4-F1
#
_cell.length_a   1.000
_cell.length_b   1.000
_cell.length_c   1.000
_cell.angle_alpha   90.00
_cell.angle_beta   90.00
_cell.angle_gamma   90.00
#
_symmetry.space_group_name_H-M   'P 1'
#
loop_
_entity.id
_entity.type
_entity.pdbx_description
1 polymer ?
#
loop_
_entity_poly.entity_id
_entity_poly.type
_entity_poly.pdbx_seq_one_letter_code
_entity_poly.pdbx_strand_id
1 'polypeptide(L)'
;MDIKEIAKFQKGFDEKHGWNWSKSSQEEKIKHLQYGTIALAGEVGEFANTVKKILREFNFSKKIPKKEYEKLKEEVIDIFIYTIKLADQILEVDVEKEYFKKMKMNEKRFEKFKKK
;
A
#
# COMPACT_ATOMS: atom_id res chain seq x y z
N MET A 1 -8.92 -11.78 -8.36
CA MET A 1 -7.99 -11.67 -7.22
C MET A 1 -8.73 -10.87 -6.18
N ASP A 2 -8.94 -11.33 -4.95
CA ASP A 2 -10.03 -10.74 -4.16
C ASP A 2 -9.63 -9.48 -3.34
N ILE A 3 -9.19 -8.43 -4.05
CA ILE A 3 -8.93 -7.12 -3.42
C ILE A 3 -10.23 -6.56 -2.79
N LYS A 4 -11.40 -6.92 -3.36
CA LYS A 4 -12.70 -6.48 -2.83
C LYS A 4 -12.98 -7.09 -1.47
N GLU A 5 -12.68 -8.37 -1.26
CA GLU A 5 -12.76 -9.01 0.06
C GLU A 5 -11.79 -8.37 1.06
N ILE A 6 -10.56 -8.06 0.65
CA ILE A 6 -9.59 -7.35 1.50
C ILE A 6 -10.12 -5.98 1.91
N ALA A 7 -10.59 -5.18 0.96
CA ALA A 7 -11.16 -3.86 1.23
C ALA A 7 -12.39 -3.95 2.15
N LYS A 8 -13.26 -4.95 1.92
CA LYS A 8 -14.43 -5.22 2.78
C LYS A 8 -14.01 -5.61 4.20
N PHE A 9 -12.98 -6.44 4.36
CA PHE A 9 -12.43 -6.80 5.65
C PHE A 9 -11.87 -5.57 6.37
N GLN A 10 -11.05 -4.78 5.69
CA GLN A 10 -10.48 -3.53 6.23
C GLN A 10 -11.58 -2.57 6.68
N LYS A 11 -12.58 -2.33 5.83
CA LYS A 11 -13.73 -1.48 6.15
C LYS A 11 -14.53 -1.99 7.35
N GLY A 12 -14.72 -3.30 7.46
CA GLY A 12 -15.38 -3.93 8.60
C GLY A 12 -14.58 -3.82 9.90
N PHE A 13 -13.25 -3.92 9.82
CA PHE A 13 -12.35 -3.65 10.95
C PHE A 13 -12.43 -2.18 11.37
N ASP A 14 -12.37 -1.26 10.41
CA ASP A 14 -12.42 0.17 10.65
C ASP A 14 -13.76 0.63 11.26
N GLU A 15 -14.88 0.08 10.79
CA GLU A 15 -16.21 0.36 11.33
C GLU A 15 -16.28 0.04 12.84
N LYS A 16 -15.71 -1.08 13.26
CA LYS A 16 -15.69 -1.50 14.68
C LYS A 16 -14.89 -0.57 15.59
N HIS A 17 -13.96 0.21 15.01
CA HIS A 17 -13.08 1.12 15.74
C HIS A 17 -13.44 2.60 15.51
N GLY A 18 -14.52 2.90 14.78
CA GLY A 18 -14.89 4.28 14.44
C GLY A 18 -13.95 4.94 13.42
N TRP A 19 -13.21 4.15 12.64
CA TRP A 19 -12.23 4.60 11.64
C TRP A 19 -12.70 4.45 10.20
N ASN A 20 -13.99 4.17 9.98
CA ASN A 20 -14.55 4.05 8.64
C ASN A 20 -14.74 5.43 8.00
N TRP A 21 -13.81 5.81 7.14
CA TRP A 21 -13.81 7.13 6.49
C TRP A 21 -14.79 7.25 5.32
N SER A 22 -15.40 6.13 4.88
CA SER A 22 -16.35 6.16 3.75
C SER A 22 -17.67 6.84 4.08
N LYS A 23 -17.97 7.02 5.38
CA LYS A 23 -19.17 7.70 5.88
C LYS A 23 -18.94 9.19 6.18
N SER A 24 -17.71 9.66 6.00
CA SER A 24 -17.31 11.04 6.31
C SER A 24 -17.94 12.03 5.32
N SER A 25 -18.23 13.24 5.81
CA SER A 25 -18.61 14.39 4.98
C SER A 25 -17.49 14.76 4.00
N GLN A 26 -17.77 15.61 3.00
CA GLN A 26 -16.75 16.03 2.04
C GLN A 26 -15.56 16.73 2.71
N GLU A 27 -15.82 17.59 3.69
CA GLU A 27 -14.76 18.28 4.44
C GLU A 27 -13.88 17.28 5.21
N GLU A 28 -14.49 16.30 5.87
CA GLU A 28 -13.77 15.25 6.60
C GLU A 28 -12.99 14.34 5.65
N LYS A 29 -13.53 14.00 4.46
CA LYS A 29 -12.79 13.24 3.44
C LYS A 29 -11.51 13.94 3.02
N ILE A 30 -11.49 15.27 2.89
CA ILE A 30 -10.27 16.03 2.60
C ILE A 30 -9.26 15.92 3.76
N LYS A 31 -9.72 16.00 5.01
CA LYS A 31 -8.86 15.82 6.19
C LYS A 31 -8.29 14.39 6.26
N HIS A 32 -9.11 13.38 5.99
CA HIS A 32 -8.66 11.98 5.93
C HIS A 32 -7.70 11.73 4.76
N LEU A 33 -7.90 12.38 3.61
CA LEU A 33 -6.97 12.31 2.50
C LEU A 33 -5.60 12.87 2.90
N GLN A 34 -5.55 14.03 3.56
CA GLN A 34 -4.32 14.60 4.09
C GLN A 34 -3.66 13.64 5.10
N TYR A 35 -4.40 13.20 6.11
CA TYR A 35 -3.90 12.29 7.15
C TYR A 35 -3.38 10.97 6.56
N GLY A 36 -4.18 10.31 5.73
CA GLY A 36 -3.84 9.04 5.12
C GLY A 36 -2.65 9.14 4.16
N THR A 37 -2.49 10.28 3.46
CA THR A 37 -1.31 10.52 2.62
C THR A 37 -0.04 10.66 3.46
N ILE A 38 -0.11 11.39 4.59
CA ILE A 38 1.01 11.53 5.52
C ILE A 38 1.37 10.17 6.13
N ALA A 39 0.37 9.40 6.57
CA ALA A 39 0.58 8.07 7.15
C ALA A 39 1.21 7.11 6.12
N LEU A 40 0.67 7.06 4.90
CA LEU A 40 1.24 6.28 3.79
C LEU A 40 2.71 6.65 3.52
N ALA A 41 3.03 7.95 3.52
CA ALA A 41 4.41 8.41 3.37
C ALA A 41 5.30 7.98 4.55
N GLY A 42 4.73 7.93 5.76
CA GLY A 42 5.36 7.37 6.96
C GLY A 42 5.77 5.90 6.75
N GLU A 43 4.83 5.05 6.34
CA GLU A 43 5.09 3.61 6.10
C GLU A 43 6.13 3.40 4.99
N VAL A 44 6.07 4.21 3.92
CA VAL A 44 7.13 4.20 2.88
C VAL A 44 8.49 4.60 3.45
N GLY A 45 8.52 5.55 4.38
CA GLY A 45 9.72 5.97 5.09
C GLY A 45 10.29 4.86 5.98
N GLU A 46 9.43 4.13 6.69
CA GLU A 46 9.80 2.98 7.51
C GLU A 46 10.34 1.82 6.65
N PHE A 47 9.67 1.51 5.54
CA PHE A 47 10.15 0.57 4.53
C PHE A 47 11.55 0.95 4.04
N ALA A 48 11.76 2.20 3.61
CA ALA A 48 13.05 2.69 3.14
C ALA A 48 14.13 2.61 4.22
N ASN A 49 13.79 2.94 5.47
CA ASN A 49 14.70 2.84 6.61
C ASN A 49 15.10 1.39 6.91
N THR A 50 14.16 0.44 6.78
CA THR A 50 14.43 -0.99 6.95
C THR A 50 15.35 -1.51 5.84
N VAL A 51 15.12 -1.15 4.58
CA VAL A 51 16.04 -1.46 3.46
C VAL A 51 17.45 -0.93 3.75
N LYS A 52 17.58 0.31 4.21
CA LYS A 52 18.87 0.91 4.59
C LYS A 52 19.59 0.10 5.67
N LYS A 53 18.88 -0.39 6.69
CA LYS A 53 19.44 -1.26 7.73
C LYS A 53 19.89 -2.61 7.16
N ILE A 54 19.07 -3.26 6.33
CA ILE A 54 19.41 -4.52 5.65
C ILE A 54 20.71 -4.38 4.85
N LEU A 55 20.82 -3.32 4.05
CA LEU A 55 22.01 -3.08 3.22
C LEU A 55 23.26 -2.87 4.07
N ARG A 56 23.15 -2.13 5.18
CA ARG A 56 24.28 -1.91 6.11
C ARG A 56 24.77 -3.23 6.71
N GLU A 57 23.86 -4.05 7.24
CA GLU A 57 24.22 -5.34 7.83
C GLU A 57 24.75 -6.33 6.79
N PHE A 58 24.16 -6.34 5.58
CA PHE A 58 24.63 -7.18 4.48
C PHE A 58 26.03 -6.78 4.03
N ASN A 59 26.35 -5.49 3.98
CA ASN A 59 27.68 -5.04 3.58
C ASN A 59 28.78 -5.52 4.54
N PHE A 60 28.48 -5.59 5.84
CA PHE A 60 29.39 -6.09 6.87
C PHE A 60 29.46 -7.62 6.92
N SER A 61 28.30 -8.29 6.95
CA SER A 61 28.21 -9.73 7.23
C SER A 61 28.09 -10.62 5.98
N LYS A 62 27.79 -10.04 4.82
CA LYS A 62 27.40 -10.72 3.57
C LYS A 62 26.22 -11.68 3.73
N LYS A 63 25.40 -11.47 4.77
CA LYS A 63 24.19 -12.25 5.07
C LYS A 63 23.00 -11.32 5.19
N ILE A 64 21.83 -11.78 4.74
CA ILE A 64 20.58 -11.03 4.93
C ILE A 64 20.21 -11.13 6.42
N PRO A 65 20.06 -10.00 7.13
CA PRO A 65 19.65 -10.02 8.52
C PRO A 65 18.16 -10.39 8.62
N LYS A 66 17.87 -11.54 9.24
CA LYS A 66 16.51 -12.12 9.27
C LYS A 66 15.48 -11.17 9.90
N LYS A 67 15.85 -10.50 10.99
CA LYS A 67 14.93 -9.63 11.74
C LYS A 67 14.45 -8.47 10.87
N GLU A 68 15.35 -7.74 10.25
CA GLU A 68 15.03 -6.61 9.38
C GLU A 68 14.32 -7.08 8.11
N TYR A 69 14.64 -8.28 7.61
CA TYR A 69 13.96 -8.84 6.45
C TYR A 69 12.50 -9.22 6.72
N GLU A 70 12.19 -9.77 7.90
CA GLU A 70 10.79 -9.99 8.31
C GLU A 70 10.08 -8.66 8.53
N LYS A 71 10.71 -7.71 9.23
CA LYS A 71 10.16 -6.35 9.38
C LYS A 71 9.86 -5.72 8.02
N LEU A 72 10.72 -5.88 7.02
CA LEU A 72 10.50 -5.34 5.67
C LEU A 72 9.20 -5.86 5.04
N LYS A 73 8.79 -7.10 5.32
CA LYS A 73 7.52 -7.64 4.82
C LYS A 73 6.34 -6.97 5.49
N GLU A 74 6.41 -6.72 6.79
CA GLU A 74 5.38 -5.99 7.54
C GLU A 74 5.18 -4.58 6.95
N GLU A 75 6.28 -3.86 6.72
CA GLU A 75 6.23 -2.50 6.13
C GLU A 75 5.53 -2.45 4.76
N VAL A 76 5.70 -3.48 3.93
CA VAL A 76 4.99 -3.58 2.64
C VAL A 76 3.48 -3.74 2.86
N ILE A 77 3.08 -4.48 3.89
CA ILE A 77 1.68 -4.67 4.26
C ILE A 77 1.11 -3.36 4.83
N ASP A 78 1.86 -2.62 5.63
CA ASP A 78 1.41 -1.33 6.17
C ASP A 78 1.16 -0.29 5.06
N ILE A 79 2.07 -0.21 4.09
CA ILE A 79 1.87 0.57 2.85
C ILE A 79 0.60 0.13 2.13
N PHE A 80 0.38 -1.18 2.02
CA PHE A 80 -0.77 -1.74 1.34
C PHE A 80 -2.09 -1.41 2.07
N ILE A 81 -2.12 -1.47 3.40
CA ILE A 81 -3.29 -1.11 4.22
C ILE A 81 -3.70 0.34 3.93
N TYR A 82 -2.78 1.29 4.00
CA TYR A 82 -3.11 2.69 3.72
C TYR A 82 -3.48 2.92 2.25
N THR A 83 -2.87 2.19 1.32
CA THR A 83 -3.26 2.23 -0.10
C THR A 83 -4.71 1.79 -0.30
N ILE A 84 -5.11 0.66 0.29
CA ILE A 84 -6.49 0.15 0.22
C ILE A 84 -7.46 1.11 0.91
N LYS A 85 -7.10 1.61 2.09
CA LYS A 85 -7.96 2.51 2.87
C LYS A 85 -8.23 3.82 2.11
N LEU A 86 -7.20 4.43 1.51
CA LEU A 86 -7.36 5.62 0.67
C LEU A 86 -8.16 5.32 -0.61
N ALA A 87 -7.85 4.23 -1.30
CA ALA A 87 -8.52 3.90 -2.56
C ALA A 87 -10.01 3.57 -2.36
N ASP A 88 -10.36 2.72 -1.39
CA ASP A 88 -11.73 2.26 -1.15
C ASP A 88 -12.57 3.30 -0.40
N GLN A 89 -12.07 3.81 0.73
CA GLN A 89 -12.91 4.62 1.64
C GLN A 89 -12.95 6.10 1.29
N ILE A 90 -11.94 6.63 0.60
CA ILE A 90 -11.85 8.06 0.28
C ILE A 90 -12.11 8.30 -1.21
N LEU A 91 -11.40 7.59 -2.08
CA LEU A 91 -11.43 7.82 -3.53
C LEU A 91 -12.49 6.98 -4.26
N GLU A 92 -13.09 5.99 -3.58
CA GLU A 92 -14.12 5.11 -4.12
C GLU A 92 -13.68 4.39 -5.42
N VAL A 93 -12.40 4.00 -5.45
CA VAL A 93 -11.75 3.34 -6.59
C VAL A 93 -11.90 1.83 -6.49
N ASP A 94 -12.45 1.21 -7.54
CA ASP A 94 -12.33 -0.24 -7.75
C ASP A 94 -10.89 -0.57 -8.16
N VAL A 95 -10.04 -0.84 -7.16
CA VAL A 95 -8.60 -1.08 -7.33
C VAL A 95 -8.32 -2.21 -8.31
N GLU A 96 -9.08 -3.31 -8.25
CA GLU A 96 -8.87 -4.45 -9.14
C GLU A 96 -9.14 -4.04 -10.60
N LYS A 97 -10.26 -3.37 -10.85
CA LYS A 97 -10.62 -2.87 -12.18
C LYS A 97 -9.57 -1.90 -12.73
N GLU A 98 -9.15 -0.91 -11.93
CA GLU A 98 -8.17 0.09 -12.37
C GLU A 98 -6.77 -0.50 -12.55
N TYR A 99 -6.39 -1.50 -11.74
CA TYR A 99 -5.16 -2.27 -11.94
C TYR A 99 -5.15 -2.93 -13.32
N PHE A 100 -6.17 -3.72 -13.66
CA PHE A 100 -6.21 -4.42 -14.95
C PHE A 100 -6.25 -3.46 -16.13
N LYS A 101 -6.99 -2.35 -16.00
CA LYS A 101 -7.00 -1.29 -17.01
C LYS A 101 -5.60 -0.71 -17.21
N LYS A 102 -4.89 -0.39 -16.12
CA LYS A 102 -3.52 0.13 -16.18
C LYS A 102 -2.53 -0.88 -16.76
N MET A 103 -2.65 -2.16 -16.39
CA MET A 103 -1.78 -3.21 -16.90
C MET A 103 -1.94 -3.44 -18.39
N LYS A 104 -3.16 -3.44 -18.93
CA LYS A 104 -3.39 -3.52 -20.39
C LYS A 104 -2.72 -2.37 -21.14
N MET A 105 -2.70 -1.16 -20.57
CA MET A 105 -1.99 -0.02 -21.15
C MET A 105 -0.46 -0.22 -21.09
N ASN A 106 0.04 -0.73 -19.97
CA ASN A 106 1.46 -1.00 -19.78
C ASN A 106 1.95 -2.12 -20.71
N GLU A 107 1.18 -3.19 -20.90
CA GLU A 107 1.51 -4.29 -21.83
C GLU A 107 1.72 -3.75 -23.25
N LYS A 108 0.81 -2.91 -23.75
CA LYS A 108 0.96 -2.24 -25.04
C LYS A 108 2.20 -1.33 -25.08
N ARG A 109 2.42 -0.56 -24.00
CA ARG A 109 3.57 0.36 -23.91
C ARG A 109 4.91 -0.37 -23.93
N PHE A 110 4.99 -1.54 -23.30
CA PHE A 110 6.23 -2.30 -23.11
C PHE A 110 6.36 -3.50 -24.05
N GLU A 111 5.47 -3.66 -25.03
CA GLU A 111 5.47 -4.76 -25.99
C GLU A 111 6.83 -4.94 -26.70
N LYS A 112 7.49 -3.83 -27.05
CA LYS A 112 8.83 -3.82 -27.67
C LYS A 112 9.95 -4.44 -26.83
N PHE A 113 9.72 -4.66 -25.53
CA PHE A 113 10.69 -5.28 -24.61
C PHE A 113 10.37 -6.75 -24.31
N LYS A 114 9.33 -7.33 -24.92
CA LYS A 114 9.07 -8.77 -24.78
C LYS A 114 10.28 -9.55 -25.31
N LYS A 115 10.87 -10.37 -24.44
CA LYS A 115 11.85 -11.36 -24.87
C LYS A 115 11.14 -12.36 -25.77
N LYS A 116 11.78 -12.67 -26.91
CA LYS A 116 11.32 -13.72 -27.84
C LYS A 116 11.34 -15.08 -27.18
#